data_AF-A0A5B8JKV9-F1
#
_entry.id   AF-A0A5B8JKV9-F1
#
_cell.length_a   1.000
_cell.length_b   1.000
_cell.length_c   1.000
_cell.angle_alpha   90.00
_cell.angle_beta   90.00
_cell.angle_gamma   90.00
#
_symmetry.space_group_name_H-M   'P 1'
#
loop_
_entity.id
_entity.type
_entity.pdbx_description
1 polymer ?
#
loop_
_entity_poly.entity_id
_entity_poly.type
_entity_poly.pdbx_seq_one_letter_code
_entity_poly.pdbx_strand_id
1 'polypeptide(L)'
;MHITEAGRPTFSTRKAAPLHLQVGNSCMPAHQNGRATAPAPERSLRLARAIAAMIPGATTARVSQCDPAQVWPSPHLRAYDTHGRLLTVTRAKGLTAARWIIRAHPDVDWAEAHDLNLTTGTLRPAAKAYTTAGGR
;
A
#
# COMPACT_ATOMS: atom_id res chain seq x y z
N MET A 1 -49.58 -40.37 -1.80
CA MET A 1 -48.70 -39.82 -0.76
C MET A 1 -49.42 -38.65 -0.11
N HIS A 2 -49.77 -38.80 1.17
CA HIS A 2 -50.64 -37.87 1.90
C HIS A 2 -49.81 -36.71 2.46
N ILE A 3 -50.17 -35.48 2.10
CA ILE A 3 -49.64 -34.28 2.76
C ILE A 3 -50.63 -33.88 3.86
N THR A 4 -50.24 -34.17 5.10
CA THR A 4 -50.97 -33.82 6.33
C THR A 4 -50.89 -32.31 6.56
N GLU A 5 -52.08 -31.70 6.63
CA GLU A 5 -52.32 -30.31 6.92
C GLU A 5 -51.94 -30.01 8.39
N ALA A 6 -50.86 -29.27 8.61
CA ALA A 6 -50.41 -28.86 9.93
C ALA A 6 -50.71 -27.37 10.15
N GLY A 7 -51.64 -27.13 11.07
CA GLY A 7 -51.90 -25.93 11.89
C GLY A 7 -51.32 -24.59 11.44
N ARG A 8 -52.22 -23.66 11.10
CA ARG A 8 -51.95 -22.21 11.07
C ARG A 8 -51.50 -21.73 12.46
N PRO A 9 -50.31 -21.14 12.63
CA PRO A 9 -50.02 -20.30 13.78
C PRO A 9 -50.50 -18.87 13.48
N THR A 10 -51.49 -18.42 14.22
CA THR A 10 -51.90 -17.01 14.29
C THR A 10 -50.79 -16.21 14.95
N PHE A 11 -50.07 -15.40 14.17
CA PHE A 11 -49.08 -14.46 14.70
C PHE A 11 -49.82 -13.36 15.49
N SER A 12 -49.72 -13.43 16.81
CA SER A 12 -50.18 -12.38 17.73
C SER A 12 -49.26 -11.16 17.59
N THR A 13 -49.77 -10.08 17.00
CA THR A 13 -49.05 -8.81 16.88
C THR A 13 -49.01 -8.11 18.23
N ARG A 14 -48.06 -8.49 19.10
CA ARG A 14 -47.75 -7.67 20.26
C ARG A 14 -47.03 -6.41 19.76
N LYS A 15 -47.71 -5.27 19.86
CA LYS A 15 -47.18 -3.94 19.52
C LYS A 15 -45.89 -3.69 20.32
N ALA A 16 -44.74 -3.79 19.67
CA ALA A 16 -43.46 -3.41 20.27
C ALA A 16 -43.45 -1.90 20.49
N ALA A 17 -43.16 -1.47 21.73
CA ALA A 17 -42.89 -0.07 22.01
C ALA A 17 -41.63 0.35 21.23
N PRO A 18 -41.63 1.49 20.51
CA PRO A 18 -40.44 1.93 19.82
C PRO A 18 -39.37 2.25 20.86
N LEU A 19 -38.25 1.54 20.79
CA LEU A 19 -37.03 1.95 21.47
C LEU A 19 -36.65 3.31 20.87
N HIS A 20 -36.81 4.38 21.64
CA HIS A 20 -36.21 5.66 21.32
C HIS A 20 -34.69 5.50 21.42
N LEU A 21 -34.08 5.00 20.34
CA LEU A 21 -32.66 5.16 20.07
C LEU A 21 -32.45 6.66 19.94
N GLN A 22 -32.07 7.30 21.05
CA GLN A 22 -31.43 8.60 21.00
C GLN A 22 -30.16 8.42 20.16
N VAL A 23 -30.28 8.73 18.88
CA VAL A 23 -29.14 9.03 18.01
C VAL A 23 -28.50 10.25 18.63
N GLY A 24 -27.62 10.01 19.61
CA GLY A 24 -26.66 11.01 20.04
C GLY A 24 -25.96 11.45 18.77
N ASN A 25 -26.01 12.75 18.49
CA ASN A 25 -25.33 13.39 17.38
C ASN A 25 -23.82 13.14 17.55
N SER A 26 -23.38 11.96 17.13
CA SER A 26 -21.98 11.64 16.93
C SER A 26 -21.60 12.38 15.67
N CYS A 27 -21.33 13.69 15.82
CA CYS A 27 -20.54 14.40 14.83
C CYS A 27 -19.23 13.62 14.73
N MET A 28 -19.07 12.83 13.66
CA MET A 28 -17.76 12.38 13.22
C MET A 28 -16.89 13.64 13.19
N PRO A 29 -15.83 13.75 14.02
CA PRO A 29 -14.93 14.87 13.90
C PRO A 29 -14.48 14.87 12.45
N ALA A 30 -14.61 16.01 11.77
CA ALA A 30 -14.11 16.17 10.42
C ALA A 30 -12.69 15.60 10.42
N HIS A 31 -12.49 14.48 9.72
CA HIS A 31 -11.21 13.81 9.71
C HIS A 31 -10.30 14.79 9.00
N GLN A 32 -9.57 15.57 9.78
CA GLN A 32 -8.52 16.44 9.31
C GLN A 32 -7.36 15.50 8.99
N ASN A 33 -7.59 14.62 8.01
CA ASN A 33 -6.53 14.15 7.15
C ASN A 33 -6.09 15.44 6.48
N GLY A 34 -5.22 16.18 7.17
CA GLY A 34 -4.49 17.28 6.62
C GLY A 34 -3.83 16.68 5.41
N ARG A 35 -4.48 16.82 4.25
CA ARG A 35 -3.84 16.73 2.98
C ARG A 35 -2.88 17.89 3.07
N ALA A 36 -1.70 17.61 3.64
CA ALA A 36 -0.59 18.49 3.54
C ALA A 36 -0.43 18.63 2.04
N THR A 37 -0.87 19.77 1.53
CA THR A 37 -0.50 20.30 0.22
C THR A 37 0.97 20.69 0.29
N ALA A 38 1.79 19.84 0.92
CA ALA A 38 3.22 19.87 0.74
C ALA A 38 3.40 19.67 -0.76
N PRO A 39 4.12 20.58 -1.44
CA PRO A 39 4.39 20.43 -2.86
C PRO A 39 4.94 19.02 -3.11
N ALA A 40 4.54 18.42 -4.23
CA ALA A 40 4.95 17.06 -4.63
C ALA A 40 6.45 16.72 -4.34
N PRO A 41 7.43 17.62 -4.55
CA PRO A 41 8.82 17.38 -4.15
C PRO A 41 9.04 17.15 -2.64
N GLU A 42 8.37 17.91 -1.78
CA GLU A 42 8.50 17.74 -0.31
C GLU A 42 7.89 16.42 0.17
N ARG A 43 6.76 16.01 -0.43
CA ARG A 43 6.15 14.71 -0.13
C ARG A 43 7.07 13.56 -0.53
N SER A 44 7.67 13.64 -1.72
CA SER A 44 8.55 12.61 -2.26
C SER A 44 9.84 12.50 -1.43
N LEU A 45 10.41 13.63 -1.01
CA LEU A 45 11.57 13.66 -0.12
C LEU A 45 11.25 13.08 1.27
N ARG A 46 10.07 13.38 1.82
CA ARG A 46 9.64 12.81 3.11
C ARG A 46 9.50 11.29 3.03
N LEU A 47 8.90 10.80 1.95
CA LEU A 47 8.79 9.36 1.67
C LEU A 47 10.19 8.72 1.58
N ALA A 48 11.08 9.33 0.80
CA ALA A 48 12.45 8.86 0.64
C ALA A 48 13.20 8.75 1.98
N ARG A 49 13.08 9.76 2.85
CA ARG A 49 13.66 9.73 4.21
C ARG A 49 13.07 8.61 5.07
N ALA A 50 11.76 8.38 5.01
CA ALA A 50 11.12 7.30 5.76
C ALA A 50 11.61 5.91 5.29
N ILE A 51 11.82 5.74 3.99
CA ILE A 51 12.36 4.48 3.44
C ILE A 51 13.83 4.31 3.83
N ALA A 52 14.65 5.36 3.75
CA ALA A 52 16.06 5.32 4.17
C ALA A 52 16.20 4.97 5.66
N ALA A 53 15.29 5.45 6.51
CA ALA A 53 15.25 5.08 7.93
C ALA A 53 14.89 3.59 8.12
N MET A 54 14.02 3.03 7.27
CA MET A 54 13.61 1.62 7.35
C MET A 54 14.68 0.65 6.81
N ILE A 55 15.46 1.10 5.82
CA ILE A 55 16.51 0.34 5.13
C ILE A 55 17.84 1.13 5.23
N PRO A 56 18.55 1.06 6.37
CA PRO A 56 19.79 1.79 6.56
C PRO A 56 20.84 1.41 5.50
N GLY A 57 21.56 2.41 5.00
CA GLY A 57 22.57 2.24 3.94
C GLY A 57 22.01 2.25 2.52
N ALA A 58 20.70 2.17 2.33
CA ALA A 58 20.10 2.29 1.00
C ALA A 58 20.19 3.74 0.50
N THR A 59 20.67 3.89 -0.73
CA THR A 59 20.71 5.15 -1.48
C THR A 59 19.69 5.15 -2.61
N THR A 60 19.42 3.99 -3.19
CA THR A 60 18.43 3.81 -4.27
C THR A 60 17.48 2.69 -3.92
N ALA A 61 16.18 2.91 -4.15
CA ALA A 61 15.17 1.86 -4.09
C ALA A 61 14.56 1.68 -5.48
N ARG A 62 14.76 0.53 -6.11
CA ARG A 62 14.06 0.18 -7.34
C ARG A 62 12.77 -0.54 -7.02
N VAL A 63 11.69 -0.10 -7.66
CA VAL A 63 10.35 -0.66 -7.48
C VAL A 63 9.78 -1.09 -8.83
N SER A 64 9.11 -2.24 -8.84
CA SER A 64 8.26 -2.69 -9.93
C SER A 64 7.03 -3.39 -9.35
N GLN A 65 5.93 -3.42 -10.10
CA GLN A 65 4.76 -4.23 -9.78
C GLN A 65 4.86 -5.64 -10.40
N CYS A 66 5.74 -5.82 -11.38
CA CYS A 66 6.09 -7.10 -11.95
C CYS A 66 7.48 -7.53 -11.44
N ASP A 67 7.53 -8.65 -10.71
CA ASP A 67 8.77 -9.38 -10.52
C ASP A 67 8.89 -10.34 -11.72
N PRO A 68 9.98 -10.30 -12.52
CA PRO A 68 10.16 -11.22 -13.65
C PRO A 68 10.14 -12.70 -13.25
N ALA A 69 10.27 -13.02 -11.96
CA ALA A 69 10.19 -14.39 -11.44
C ALA A 69 8.80 -14.80 -10.92
N GLN A 70 7.80 -13.92 -10.85
CA GLN A 70 6.46 -14.24 -10.31
C GLN A 70 5.34 -14.07 -11.34
N VAL A 71 4.42 -15.05 -11.34
CA VAL A 71 3.26 -15.15 -12.24
C VAL A 71 2.19 -14.09 -11.94
N TRP A 72 2.16 -13.55 -10.72
CA TRP A 72 1.19 -12.56 -10.30
C TRP A 72 1.87 -11.22 -10.02
N PRO A 73 1.29 -10.08 -10.47
CA PRO A 73 1.85 -8.77 -10.21
C PRO A 73 1.84 -8.50 -8.70
N SER A 74 3.02 -8.54 -8.10
CA SER A 74 3.26 -8.28 -6.69
C SER A 74 4.27 -7.15 -6.58
N PRO A 75 3.98 -6.08 -5.80
CA PRO A 75 4.94 -5.02 -5.56
C PRO A 75 6.26 -5.58 -5.04
N HIS A 76 7.33 -5.31 -5.79
CA HIS A 76 8.66 -5.80 -5.51
C HIS A 76 9.62 -4.61 -5.35
N LEU A 77 10.58 -4.76 -4.45
CA LEU A 77 11.57 -3.72 -4.17
C LEU A 77 12.95 -4.33 -4.02
N ARG A 78 13.93 -3.71 -4.68
CA ARG A 78 15.37 -3.95 -4.49
C ARG A 78 16.00 -2.66 -3.98
N ALA A 79 16.81 -2.75 -2.94
CA ALA A 79 17.52 -1.59 -2.38
C ALA A 79 19.01 -1.69 -2.70
N TYR A 80 19.61 -0.56 -3.05
CA TYR A 80 21.02 -0.46 -3.41
C TYR A 80 21.71 0.58 -2.56
N ASP A 81 22.97 0.31 -2.19
CA ASP A 81 23.83 1.28 -1.54
C ASP A 81 24.37 2.34 -2.53
N THR A 82 25.25 3.22 -2.05
CA THR A 82 25.93 4.25 -2.86
C THR A 82 26.82 3.68 -3.96
N HIS A 83 27.27 2.43 -3.81
CA HIS A 83 28.14 1.72 -4.75
C HIS A 83 27.36 0.83 -5.72
N GLY A 84 26.02 0.85 -5.67
CA GLY A 84 25.16 0.01 -6.50
C GLY A 84 25.12 -1.46 -6.05
N ARG A 85 25.55 -1.78 -4.84
CA ARG A 85 25.45 -3.15 -4.28
C ARG A 85 24.06 -3.38 -3.74
N LEU A 86 23.50 -4.55 -4.04
CA LEU A 86 22.20 -4.97 -3.54
C LEU A 86 22.27 -5.20 -2.03
N LEU A 87 21.38 -4.54 -1.29
CA LEU A 87 21.22 -4.73 0.14
C LEU A 87 20.19 -5.83 0.43
N THR A 88 20.44 -6.61 1.48
CA THR A 88 19.47 -7.60 1.96
C THR A 88 18.31 -6.87 2.64
N VAL A 89 17.13 -6.92 2.04
CA VAL A 89 15.90 -6.35 2.59
C VAL A 89 14.94 -7.48 2.92
N THR A 90 14.38 -7.48 4.12
CA THR A 90 13.35 -8.47 4.47
C THR A 90 12.12 -8.27 3.60
N ARG A 91 11.43 -9.38 3.26
CA ARG A 91 10.22 -9.33 2.42
C ARG A 91 9.18 -8.32 2.92
N ALA A 92 8.97 -8.25 4.23
CA ALA A 92 8.01 -7.34 4.85
C ALA A 92 8.39 -5.85 4.64
N LYS A 93 9.66 -5.49 4.85
CA LYS A 93 10.16 -4.13 4.62
C LYS A 93 10.09 -3.76 3.14
N GLY A 94 10.51 -4.68 2.25
CA GLY A 94 10.47 -4.47 0.81
C GLY A 94 9.05 -4.23 0.30
N LEU A 95 8.10 -5.07 0.69
CA LEU A 95 6.69 -4.93 0.30
C LEU A 95 6.06 -3.65 0.86
N THR A 96 6.39 -3.28 2.10
CA THR A 96 5.89 -2.05 2.73
C THR A 96 6.38 -0.82 1.98
N ALA A 97 7.69 -0.72 1.74
CA ALA A 97 8.26 0.39 0.97
C ALA A 97 7.71 0.43 -0.47
N ALA A 98 7.64 -0.71 -1.17
CA ALA A 98 7.09 -0.77 -2.53
C ALA A 98 5.67 -0.19 -2.58
N ARG A 99 4.80 -0.60 -1.66
CA ARG A 99 3.41 -0.09 -1.57
C ARG A 99 3.35 1.40 -1.28
N TRP A 100 4.22 1.90 -0.40
CA TRP A 100 4.28 3.33 -0.11
C TRP A 100 4.70 4.15 -1.33
N ILE A 101 5.70 3.66 -2.07
CA ILE A 101 6.19 4.29 -3.31
C ILE A 101 5.11 4.29 -4.38
N ILE A 102 4.49 3.13 -4.67
CA ILE A 102 3.42 3.00 -5.65
C ILE A 102 2.25 3.95 -5.34
N ARG A 103 1.84 4.02 -4.08
CA ARG A 103 0.74 4.89 -3.66
C ARG A 103 1.08 6.38 -3.72
N ALA A 104 2.36 6.74 -3.57
CA ALA A 104 2.80 8.14 -3.61
C ALA A 104 2.93 8.68 -5.05
N HIS A 105 3.11 7.80 -6.04
CA HIS A 105 3.20 8.18 -7.46
C HIS A 105 2.17 7.37 -8.28
N PRO A 106 0.88 7.74 -8.22
CA PRO A 106 -0.20 7.01 -8.90
C PRO A 106 -0.13 7.10 -10.43
N ASP A 107 0.55 8.12 -10.97
CA ASP A 107 0.63 8.38 -12.41
C ASP A 107 1.79 7.63 -13.10
N VAL A 108 2.51 6.77 -12.37
CA VAL A 108 3.66 6.02 -12.86
C VAL A 108 3.22 4.63 -13.31
N ASP A 109 3.72 4.19 -14.46
CA ASP A 109 3.52 2.83 -14.93
C ASP A 109 4.48 1.86 -14.20
N TRP A 110 3.94 1.08 -13.27
CA TRP A 110 4.71 0.14 -12.47
C TRP A 110 4.93 -1.21 -13.14
N ALA A 111 4.45 -1.42 -14.37
CA ALA A 111 4.89 -2.55 -15.18
C ALA A 111 6.41 -2.48 -15.44
N GLU A 112 6.92 -1.26 -15.60
CA GLU A 112 8.34 -0.97 -15.71
C GLU A 112 8.95 -0.65 -14.35
N ALA A 113 10.22 -1.01 -14.21
CA ALA A 113 10.94 -0.73 -12.97
C ALA A 113 11.33 0.75 -12.87
N HIS A 114 11.27 1.32 -11.67
CA HIS A 114 11.57 2.72 -11.41
C HIS A 114 12.50 2.86 -10.20
N ASP A 115 13.51 3.72 -10.33
CA ASP A 115 14.49 4.03 -9.28
C ASP A 115 14.10 5.29 -8.52
N LEU A 116 13.84 5.13 -7.23
CA LEU A 116 13.71 6.24 -6.28
C LEU A 116 15.07 6.52 -5.64
N ASN A 117 15.59 7.73 -5.86
CA ASN A 117 16.77 8.22 -5.17
C ASN A 117 16.39 8.64 -3.75
N LEU A 118 16.92 7.95 -2.73
CA LEU A 118 16.54 8.15 -1.34
C LEU A 118 17.12 9.43 -0.71
N THR A 119 18.13 10.04 -1.35
CA THR A 119 18.72 11.31 -0.92
C THR A 119 17.91 12.51 -1.40
N THR A 120 17.41 12.47 -2.63
CA THR A 120 16.73 13.59 -3.30
C THR A 120 15.21 13.43 -3.36
N GLY A 121 14.69 12.22 -3.19
CA GLY A 121 13.28 11.91 -3.41
C GLY A 121 12.87 11.88 -4.89
N THR A 122 13.83 11.92 -5.82
CA THR A 122 13.55 11.91 -7.26
C THR A 122 13.27 10.49 -7.72
N LEU A 123 12.14 10.28 -8.39
CA LEU A 123 11.80 9.03 -9.05
C LEU A 123 12.18 9.12 -10.54
N ARG A 124 12.82 8.08 -11.07
CA ARG A 124 13.19 7.99 -12.49
C ARG A 124 12.92 6.59 -13.02
N PRO A 125 12.62 6.41 -14.31
CA PRO A 125 12.64 5.09 -14.93
C PRO A 125 13.98 4.41 -14.68
N ALA A 126 13.94 3.13 -14.34
CA ALA A 126 15.14 2.36 -14.10
C ALA A 126 15.98 2.26 -15.37
N ALA A 127 17.25 2.65 -15.30
CA ALA A 127 18.20 2.27 -16.33
C ALA A 127 18.34 0.73 -16.32
N LYS A 128 18.38 0.09 -17.49
CA LYS A 128 18.51 -1.37 -17.72
C LYS A 128 19.74 -2.03 -17.05
N ALA A 129 20.57 -1.28 -16.32
CA ALA A 129 21.95 -1.62 -16.03
C ALA A 129 22.23 -2.38 -14.71
N TYR A 130 21.25 -3.03 -14.09
CA TYR A 130 21.60 -4.11 -13.15
C TYR A 130 20.91 -5.40 -13.58
N THR A 131 21.61 -6.16 -14.40
CA THR A 131 21.33 -7.59 -14.51
C THR A 131 21.83 -8.24 -13.22
N THR A 132 20.93 -8.98 -12.58
CA THR A 132 21.14 -9.81 -11.41
C THR A 132 22.47 -10.58 -11.48
N ALA A 133 23.49 -10.12 -10.78
CA ALA A 133 24.59 -10.97 -10.32
C ALA A 133 24.21 -11.45 -8.91
N GLY A 134 23.72 -12.68 -8.80
CA GLY A 134 23.39 -13.26 -7.50
C GLY A 134 22.28 -14.31 -7.55
N GLY A 135 22.41 -15.30 -8.44
CA GLY A 135 21.76 -16.59 -8.27
C GLY A 135 22.82 -17.60 -7.86
N ARG A 136 22.70 -18.13 -6.64
CA ARG A 136 23.22 -19.46 -6.28
C ARG A 136 22.32 -20.04 -5.21
#